data_AF-A0A2M7Q108-F1
#
_entry.id   AF-A0A2M7Q108-F1
#
_cell.length_a   1.000
_cell.length_b   1.000
_cell.length_c   1.000
_cell.angle_alpha   90.00
_cell.angle_beta   90.00
_cell.angle_gamma   90.00
#
_symmetry.space_group_name_H-M   'P 1'
#
loop_
_entity.id
_entity.type
_entity.pdbx_description
1 polymer ?
#
loop_
_entity_poly.entity_id
_entity_poly.type
_entity_poly.pdbx_seq_one_letter_code
_entity_poly.pdbx_strand_id
1 'polypeptide(L)'
;MEHLRILTEKVFERLQHHHLSAKTITLKIKFADFRQITRCTTHSEAFSDADQMLTLLSSLLELSLTDQPAVRLIGVTASGFDHGPQITPQKTGSKPRQLPLHLEN
;
A
#
# COMPACT_ATOMS: atom_id res chain seq x y z
N MET A 1 1.36 -4.80 13.18
CA MET A 1 1.39 -3.79 12.09
C MET A 1 2.81 -3.55 11.57
N GLU A 2 3.82 -3.45 12.42
CA GLU A 2 5.22 -3.18 12.03
C GLU A 2 5.76 -4.07 10.90
N HIS A 3 5.56 -5.38 10.99
CA HIS A 3 6.08 -6.31 9.98
C HIS A 3 5.48 -6.06 8.58
N LEU A 4 4.21 -5.67 8.51
CA LEU A 4 3.54 -5.38 7.23
C LEU A 4 4.14 -4.12 6.60
N ARG A 5 4.41 -3.08 7.39
CA ARG A 5 5.09 -1.86 6.94
C ARG A 5 6.43 -2.19 6.28
N ILE A 6 7.28 -2.95 6.96
CA ILE A 6 8.60 -3.36 6.45
C ILE A 6 8.49 -4.10 5.12
N LEU A 7 7.51 -5.01 4.98
CA LEU A 7 7.30 -5.73 3.72
C LEU A 7 6.83 -4.81 2.60
N THR A 8 5.91 -3.89 2.89
CA THR A 8 5.38 -2.93 1.92
C THR A 8 6.47 -1.98 1.44
N GLU A 9 7.27 -1.43 2.35
CA GLU A 9 8.40 -0.55 2.02
C GLU A 9 9.41 -1.27 1.12
N LYS A 10 9.80 -2.50 1.47
CA LYS A 10 10.70 -3.32 0.62
C LYS A 10 10.15 -3.59 -0.77
N VAL A 11 8.83 -3.82 -0.89
CA VAL A 11 8.20 -4.01 -2.20
C VAL A 11 8.21 -2.70 -2.99
N PHE A 12 7.87 -1.58 -2.36
CA PHE A 12 7.85 -0.27 -3.01
C PHE A 12 9.26 0.20 -3.43
N GLU A 13 10.27 0.00 -2.59
CA GLU A 13 11.68 0.25 -2.93
C GLU A 13 12.11 -0.56 -4.15
N ARG A 14 11.73 -1.84 -4.25
CA ARG A 14 12.02 -2.67 -5.42
C ARG A 14 11.32 -2.15 -6.68
N LEU A 15 10.06 -1.70 -6.57
CA LEU A 15 9.35 -1.09 -7.69
C LEU A 15 10.08 0.15 -8.19
N GLN A 16 10.48 1.04 -7.29
CA GLN A 16 11.25 2.23 -7.63
C GLN A 16 12.62 1.89 -8.26
N HIS A 17 13.36 0.94 -7.69
CA HIS A 17 14.66 0.51 -8.22
C HIS A 17 14.56 -0.04 -9.64
N HIS A 18 13.44 -0.70 -9.98
CA HIS A 18 13.18 -1.21 -11.32
C HIS A 18 12.46 -0.22 -12.24
N HIS A 19 12.19 1.01 -11.78
CA HIS A 19 11.40 2.01 -12.52
C HIS A 19 10.03 1.47 -12.96
N LEU A 20 9.39 0.69 -12.08
CA LEU A 20 8.09 0.07 -12.32
C LEU A 20 7.04 0.72 -11.43
N SER A 21 5.85 0.91 -11.98
CA SER A 21 4.66 1.35 -11.22
C SER A 21 3.65 0.20 -11.20
N ALA A 22 3.13 -0.14 -10.02
CA ALA A 22 2.17 -1.24 -9.87
C ALA A 22 0.75 -0.70 -9.68
N LYS A 23 -0.25 -1.35 -10.30
CA LYS A 23 -1.67 -1.03 -10.13
C LYS A 23 -2.40 -2.00 -9.20
N THR A 24 -1.80 -3.17 -8.97
CA THR A 24 -2.38 -4.23 -8.12
C THR A 24 -1.42 -4.57 -7.00
N ILE A 25 -1.95 -4.66 -5.78
CA ILE A 25 -1.25 -5.22 -4.62
C ILE A 25 -2.00 -6.42 -4.10
N THR A 26 -1.25 -7.40 -3.61
CA THR A 26 -1.77 -8.68 -3.14
C THR A 26 -1.15 -9.01 -1.80
N LEU A 27 -2.03 -9.30 -0.84
CA LEU A 27 -1.73 -9.79 0.50
C LEU A 27 -1.93 -11.31 0.53
N LYS A 28 -0.87 -12.04 0.88
CA LYS A 28 -0.89 -13.49 1.07
C LYS A 28 -0.70 -13.78 2.55
N ILE A 29 -1.63 -14.51 3.14
CA ILE A 29 -1.58 -14.88 4.57
C ILE A 29 -1.62 -16.40 4.65
N LYS A 30 -0.64 -16.97 5.34
CA LYS A 30 -0.62 -18.39 5.69
C LYS A 30 -0.82 -18.54 7.19
N PHE A 31 -1.78 -19.34 7.58
CA PHE A 31 -2.14 -19.59 8.97
C PHE A 31 -1.35 -20.77 9.56
N ALA A 32 -1.45 -20.94 10.87
CA ALA A 32 -0.78 -22.00 11.63
C ALA A 32 -1.25 -23.41 11.23
N ASP A 33 -2.47 -23.54 10.74
CA ASP A 33 -3.04 -24.77 10.18
C ASP A 33 -2.66 -25.00 8.70
N PHE A 34 -1.69 -24.22 8.19
CA PHE A 34 -1.19 -24.25 6.82
C PHE A 34 -2.20 -23.86 5.73
N ARG A 35 -3.43 -23.44 6.09
CA ARG A 35 -4.34 -22.81 5.12
C ARG A 35 -3.77 -21.46 4.69
N GLN A 36 -3.97 -21.14 3.42
CA GLN A 36 -3.55 -19.87 2.84
C GLN A 36 -4.75 -19.13 2.27
N ILE A 37 -4.82 -17.84 2.54
CA ILE A 37 -5.73 -16.92 1.87
C ILE A 37 -4.95 -15.87 1.10
N THR A 38 -5.56 -15.40 0.02
CA THR A 38 -5.00 -14.34 -0.82
C THR A 38 -6.07 -13.30 -1.07
N ARG A 39 -5.72 -12.03 -0.82
CA ARG A 39 -6.56 -10.87 -1.09
C ARG A 39 -5.79 -9.91 -1.95
N CYS A 40 -6.43 -9.36 -2.97
CA CYS A 40 -5.81 -8.38 -3.85
C CYS A 40 -6.75 -7.19 -4.01
N THR A 41 -6.15 -6.03 -4.27
CA THR A 41 -6.88 -4.84 -4.70
C THR A 41 -6.16 -4.27 -5.92
N THR A 42 -6.94 -3.83 -6.90
CA THR A 42 -6.47 -3.22 -8.14
C THR A 42 -7.07 -1.83 -8.25
N HIS A 43 -6.23 -0.85 -8.49
CA HIS A 43 -6.62 0.53 -8.75
C HIS A 43 -6.51 0.87 -10.24
N SER A 44 -7.24 1.89 -10.66
CA SER A 44 -7.16 2.45 -12.03
C SER A 44 -5.80 3.10 -12.28
N GLU A 45 -5.26 3.77 -11.27
CA GLU A 45 -3.95 4.43 -11.28
C GLU A 45 -2.94 3.58 -10.49
N ALA A 46 -1.65 3.75 -10.81
CA ALA A 46 -0.60 3.08 -10.07
C ALA A 46 -0.38 3.69 -8.69
N PHE A 47 0.13 2.89 -7.75
CA PHE A 47 0.41 3.36 -6.40
C PHE A 47 1.53 4.42 -6.41
N SER A 48 1.26 5.57 -5.77
CA SER A 48 2.17 6.71 -5.73
C SER A 48 3.22 6.62 -4.63
N ASP A 49 2.93 5.91 -3.55
CA ASP A 49 3.77 5.84 -2.36
C ASP A 49 3.49 4.56 -1.53
N ALA A 50 4.44 4.23 -0.65
CA ALA A 50 4.35 3.05 0.20
C ALA A 50 3.26 3.16 1.28
N ASP A 51 2.93 4.36 1.77
CA ASP A 51 1.91 4.55 2.81
C ASP A 51 0.50 4.30 2.28
N GLN A 52 0.24 4.67 1.02
CA GLN A 52 -0.99 4.34 0.29
C GLN A 52 -1.14 2.82 0.18
N MET A 53 -0.09 2.11 -0.24
CA MET A 53 -0.09 0.64 -0.29
C MET A 53 -0.31 0.04 1.10
N LEU A 54 0.35 0.56 2.13
CA LEU A 54 0.26 0.06 3.49
C LEU A 54 -1.16 0.20 4.04
N THR A 55 -1.79 1.35 3.84
CA THR A 55 -3.16 1.62 4.30
C THR A 55 -4.14 0.59 3.72
N LEU A 56 -4.03 0.29 2.43
CA LEU A 56 -4.88 -0.70 1.77
C LEU A 56 -4.58 -2.12 2.22
N LEU A 57 -3.30 -2.50 2.36
CA LEU A 57 -2.91 -3.82 2.85
C LEU A 57 -3.36 -4.04 4.30
N SER A 58 -3.29 -3.00 5.14
CA SER A 58 -3.80 -3.03 6.51
C SER A 58 -5.30 -3.29 6.54
N SER A 59 -6.07 -2.58 5.71
CA SER A 59 -7.52 -2.81 5.60
C SER A 59 -7.83 -4.23 5.12
N LEU A 60 -7.12 -4.72 4.10
CA LEU A 60 -7.27 -6.11 3.62
C LEU A 60 -6.90 -7.14 4.68
N LEU A 61 -5.88 -6.87 5.50
CA LEU A 61 -5.47 -7.73 6.59
C LEU A 61 -6.54 -7.80 7.67
N GLU A 62 -7.05 -6.65 8.14
CA GLU A 62 -8.08 -6.59 9.16
C GLU A 62 -9.34 -7.36 8.75
N LEU A 63 -9.82 -7.16 7.52
CA LEU A 63 -10.95 -7.90 6.95
C LEU A 63 -10.71 -9.41 6.85
N SER A 64 -9.44 -9.82 6.79
CA SER A 64 -9.04 -11.22 6.60
C SER A 64 -8.74 -11.96 7.90
N LEU A 65 -8.58 -11.26 9.03
CA LEU A 65 -8.16 -11.85 10.30
C LEU A 65 -9.32 -12.19 11.25
N THR A 66 -10.55 -11.78 10.95
CA THR A 66 -11.72 -12.11 11.78
C THR A 66 -11.89 -13.63 11.89
N ASP A 67 -11.90 -14.14 13.13
CA ASP A 67 -12.05 -15.56 13.48
C ASP A 67 -11.02 -16.52 12.84
N GLN A 68 -9.82 -16.02 12.50
CA GLN A 68 -8.77 -16.85 11.92
C GLN A 68 -7.75 -17.40 12.94
N PRO A 69 -7.14 -18.56 12.66
CA PRO A 69 -6.02 -19.07 13.45
C PRO A 69 -4.82 -18.11 13.44
N ALA A 70 -3.85 -18.36 14.33
CA ALA A 70 -2.60 -17.60 14.35
C ALA A 70 -1.91 -17.55 12.98
N VAL A 71 -1.39 -16.39 12.62
CA VAL A 71 -0.69 -16.18 11.34
C VAL A 71 0.74 -16.71 11.43
N ARG A 72 1.13 -17.55 10.46
CA ARG A 72 2.47 -18.10 10.34
C ARG A 72 3.35 -17.33 9.36
N LEU A 73 2.77 -16.83 8.27
CA LEU A 73 3.49 -16.07 7.26
C LEU A 73 2.59 -15.01 6.64
N ILE A 74 3.17 -13.83 6.39
CA ILE A 74 2.56 -12.75 5.63
C ILE A 74 3.48 -12.43 4.46
N GLY A 75 2.90 -12.33 3.27
CA GLY A 75 3.60 -11.92 2.06
C GLY A 75 2.85 -10.77 1.38
N VAL A 76 3.62 -9.80 0.88
CA VAL A 76 3.12 -8.70 0.04
C VAL A 76 3.72 -8.86 -1.35
N THR A 77 2.87 -8.81 -2.37
CA THR A 77 3.31 -8.85 -3.78
C THR A 77 2.60 -7.77 -4.58
N ALA A 78 3.32 -7.12 -5.48
CA ALA A 78 2.76 -6.17 -6.43
C ALA A 78 2.63 -6.81 -7.82
N SER A 79 1.66 -6.36 -8.61
CA SER A 79 1.41 -6.81 -9.99
C SER A 79 0.68 -5.72 -10.79
N GLY A 80 0.38 -6.00 -12.06
CA GLY A 80 -0.23 -5.00 -12.95
C GLY A 80 0.75 -3.86 -13.21
N PHE A 81 1.99 -4.21 -13.55
CA PHE A 81 3.06 -3.25 -13.76
C PHE A 81 2.83 -2.46 -15.04
N ASP A 82 3.13 -1.18 -14.97
CA ASP A 82 3.15 -0.28 -16.11
C ASP A 82 4.54 0.37 -16.22
N HIS A 83 4.95 0.63 -17.46
CA HIS A 83 6.15 1.40 -17.75
C HIS A 83 5.74 2.88 -17.81
N GLY A 84 5.39 3.44 -16.67
CA GLY A 84 4.93 4.83 -16.52
C GLY A 84 6.04 5.76 -16.00
N PRO A 85 5.94 7.08 -16.26
CA PRO A 85 7.02 8.02 -15.95
C PRO A 85 7.29 8.04 -14.45
N GLN A 86 8.58 8.11 -14.13
CA GLN A 86 9.21 8.31 -12.82
C GLN A 86 8.24 8.75 -11.70
N ILE A 87 8.01 7.88 -10.71
CA ILE A 87 7.40 8.29 -9.44
C ILE A 87 8.44 9.16 -8.72
N THR A 88 8.45 10.47 -9.00
CA THR A 88 9.22 11.39 -8.16
C THR A 88 8.61 11.37 -6.76
N PRO A 89 9.40 11.21 -5.69
CA PRO A 89 8.87 11.25 -4.33
C PRO A 89 8.32 12.66 -4.07
N GLN A 90 7.01 12.80 -4.23
CA GLN A 90 6.31 14.04 -3.94
C GLN A 90 6.19 14.11 -2.41
N LYS A 91 7.13 14.85 -1.80
CA LYS A 91 7.10 15.21 -0.39
C LYS A 91 5.70 15.67 -0.01
N THR A 92 5.13 15.03 1.00
CA THR A 92 3.95 15.46 1.73
C THR A 92 4.15 16.90 2.24
N GLY A 93 3.59 17.86 1.50
CA GLY A 93 3.37 19.23 1.95
C GLY A 93 1.98 19.31 2.57
N SER A 94 1.93 19.22 3.90
CA SER A 94 0.77 19.48 4.73
C SER A 94 0.09 20.81 4.35
N LYS A 95 -1.24 20.81 4.24
CA LYS A 95 -2.07 22.02 4.09
C LYS A 95 -1.68 23.11 5.12
N PRO A 96 -1.90 24.38 4.75
CA PRO A 96 -2.88 25.13 5.53
C PRO A 96 -3.97 25.70 4.62
N ARG A 97 -5.23 25.42 4.96
CA ARG A 97 -6.36 26.26 4.52
C ARG A 97 -6.15 27.63 5.13
N GLN A 98 -5.86 28.64 4.32
CA GLN A 98 -6.02 30.03 4.74
C GLN A 98 -7.26 30.59 4.05
N LEU A 99 -8.29 30.90 4.86
CA LEU A 99 -9.48 31.63 4.40
C LEU A 99 -9.05 33.05 3.99
N PRO A 100 -9.56 33.62 2.88
CA PRO A 100 -9.36 35.04 2.61
C PRO A 100 -10.24 35.84 3.58
N LEU A 101 -9.59 36.60 4.47
CA LEU A 101 -10.19 37.72 5.19
C LEU A 101 -10.51 38.80 4.16
N HIS A 102 -11.79 39.01 3.87
CA HIS A 102 -12.25 40.16 3.11
C HIS A 102 -12.66 41.26 4.11
N LEU A 103 -11.80 42.26 4.26
CA LEU A 103 -12.11 43.56 4.85
C LEU A 103 -11.71 44.59 3.81
N GLU A 104 -12.67 45.00 2.97
CA GLU A 104 -12.58 46.22 2.17
C GLU A 104 -13.24 47.35 2.96
N ASN A 105 -12.51 48.46 3.02
CA ASN A 105 -12.92 49.74 3.61
C ASN A 105 -13.97 50.45 2.75
#